data_AF-A0A2V9GJP1-F1
#
_entry.id   AF-A0A2V9GJP1-F1
#
_cell.length_a   1.000
_cell.length_b   1.000
_cell.length_c   1.000
_cell.angle_alpha   90.00
_cell.angle_beta   90.00
_cell.angle_gamma   90.00
#
_symmetry.space_group_name_H-M   'P 1'
#
loop_
_entity.id
_entity.type
_entity.pdbx_description
1 polymer ?
#
loop_
_entity_poly.entity_id
_entity_poly.type
_entity_poly.pdbx_seq_one_letter_code
_entity_poly.pdbx_strand_id
1 'polypeptide(L)'
;KVMTAPAGEAGRDVKKTDEGVLAMVPDRTNKVQAPEPLLPTNRFGSPEDSIKHFVESRGTTEDFLKTATGLRDHVADSPMGKLDGYEFVLLIAAHSERHTKQINEVKADPNFPKK
;
A
#
# COMPACT_ATOMS: atom_id res chain seq x y z
N LYS A 1 -14.76 7.40 10.41
CA LYS A 1 -15.58 6.39 9.73
C LYS A 1 -14.93 6.12 8.37
N VAL A 2 -14.66 4.86 8.02
CA VAL A 2 -14.13 4.47 6.70
C VAL A 2 -15.28 3.98 5.81
N MET A 3 -15.02 3.74 4.52
CA MET A 3 -16.04 3.24 3.57
C MET A 3 -17.26 4.19 3.45
N THR A 4 -17.02 5.47 3.18
CA THR A 4 -18.07 6.50 3.07
C THR A 4 -18.04 7.27 1.75
N ALA A 5 -17.14 6.90 0.83
CA ALA A 5 -17.09 7.51 -0.50
C ALA A 5 -18.34 7.14 -1.31
N PRO A 6 -18.71 7.86 -2.38
CA PRO A 6 -19.81 7.43 -3.25
C PRO A 6 -19.56 6.05 -3.88
N ALA A 7 -20.61 5.43 -4.41
CA ALA A 7 -20.48 4.24 -5.23
C ALA A 7 -19.69 4.55 -6.52
N GLY A 8 -19.02 3.52 -7.05
CA GLY A 8 -18.34 3.60 -8.34
C GLY A 8 -19.30 3.72 -9.52
N GLU A 9 -18.73 3.99 -10.69
CA GLU A 9 -19.48 3.96 -11.96
C GLU A 9 -20.06 2.57 -12.23
N ALA A 10 -21.25 2.54 -12.84
CA ALA A 10 -21.88 1.30 -13.25
C ALA A 10 -21.02 0.59 -14.31
N GLY A 11 -20.85 -0.73 -14.18
CA GLY A 11 -20.07 -1.54 -15.13
C GLY A 11 -18.54 -1.45 -14.94
N ARG A 12 -18.06 -0.89 -13.83
CA ARG A 12 -16.63 -0.91 -13.47
C ARG A 12 -16.07 -2.34 -13.49
N ASP A 13 -14.98 -2.54 -14.23
CA ASP A 13 -14.27 -3.82 -14.29
C ASP A 13 -13.34 -3.96 -13.08
N VAL A 14 -13.91 -4.44 -11.98
CA VAL A 14 -13.19 -4.65 -10.71
C VAL A 14 -12.08 -5.69 -10.86
N LYS A 15 -12.28 -6.72 -11.69
CA LYS A 15 -11.30 -7.78 -11.89
C LYS A 15 -10.04 -7.24 -12.57
N LYS A 16 -10.20 -6.45 -13.64
CA LYS A 16 -9.08 -5.80 -14.33
C LYS A 16 -8.30 -4.88 -13.38
N THR A 17 -9.02 -4.20 -12.48
CA THR A 17 -8.38 -3.29 -11.51
C THR A 17 -7.61 -4.09 -10.45
N ASP A 18 -8.20 -5.14 -9.87
CA ASP A 18 -7.54 -6.05 -8.92
C ASP A 18 -6.23 -6.61 -9.52
N GLU A 19 -6.31 -7.14 -10.75
CA GLU A 19 -5.15 -7.69 -11.48
C GLU A 19 -4.09 -6.61 -11.74
N GLY A 20 -4.52 -5.40 -12.11
CA GLY A 20 -3.62 -4.26 -12.29
C GLY A 20 -2.88 -3.88 -11.00
N VAL A 21 -3.57 -3.83 -9.86
CA VAL A 21 -2.95 -3.54 -8.56
C VAL A 21 -1.92 -4.61 -8.21
N LEU A 22 -2.29 -5.88 -8.32
CA LEU A 22 -1.42 -7.02 -7.97
C LEU A 22 -0.21 -7.15 -8.91
N ALA A 23 -0.33 -6.78 -10.18
CA ALA A 23 0.76 -6.86 -11.14
C ALA A 23 1.69 -5.64 -11.08
N MET A 24 1.13 -4.42 -11.04
CA MET A 24 1.90 -3.19 -11.27
C MET A 24 2.53 -2.63 -10.00
N VAL A 25 1.84 -2.70 -8.86
CA VAL A 25 2.34 -2.11 -7.62
C VAL A 25 3.64 -2.76 -7.13
N PRO A 26 3.77 -4.11 -7.07
CA PRO A 26 4.98 -4.73 -6.56
C PRO A 26 6.11 -4.77 -7.60
N ASP A 27 5.88 -4.32 -8.85
CA ASP A 27 6.87 -4.30 -9.92
C ASP A 27 7.92 -3.19 -9.72
N ARG A 28 9.18 -3.59 -9.62
CA ARG A 28 10.32 -2.70 -9.36
C ARG A 28 11.08 -2.27 -10.61
N THR A 29 10.63 -2.63 -11.81
CA THR A 29 11.25 -2.19 -13.08
C THR A 29 11.23 -0.66 -13.21
N ASN A 30 10.14 -0.02 -12.78
CA ASN A 30 9.98 1.43 -12.77
C ASN A 30 10.13 1.98 -11.35
N LYS A 31 11.22 2.72 -11.11
CA LYS A 31 11.54 3.35 -9.82
C LYS A 31 10.98 4.77 -9.80
N VAL A 32 10.21 5.07 -8.76
CA VAL A 32 9.54 6.38 -8.59
C VAL A 32 10.08 7.03 -7.33
N GLN A 33 10.40 8.32 -7.41
CA GLN A 33 10.76 9.11 -6.24
C GLN A 33 9.50 9.51 -5.47
N ALA A 34 9.56 9.43 -4.15
CA ALA A 34 8.46 9.91 -3.31
C ALA A 34 8.35 11.44 -3.43
N PRO A 35 7.13 12.01 -3.51
CA PRO A 35 6.95 13.45 -3.48
C PRO A 35 7.37 14.01 -2.11
N GLU A 36 7.70 15.31 -2.06
CA GLU A 36 8.23 15.97 -0.86
C GLU A 36 7.47 15.66 0.46
N PRO A 37 6.12 15.64 0.49
CA PRO A 37 5.38 15.37 1.73
C PRO A 37 5.55 13.94 2.26
N LEU A 38 6.02 13.00 1.42
CA LEU A 38 6.21 11.60 1.75
C LEU A 38 7.68 11.24 2.00
N LEU A 39 8.59 12.22 1.95
CA LEU A 39 9.99 11.99 2.27
C LEU A 39 10.16 11.59 3.75
N PRO A 40 11.12 10.71 4.08
CA PRO A 40 11.36 10.30 5.47
C PRO A 40 11.75 11.49 6.35
N THR A 41 11.01 11.69 7.44
CA THR A 41 11.26 12.75 8.44
C THR A 41 11.82 12.23 9.76
N ASN A 42 12.21 10.95 9.81
CA ASN A 42 12.49 10.22 11.06
C ASN A 42 11.34 10.28 12.08
N ARG A 43 10.09 10.29 11.61
CA ARG A 43 8.88 10.48 12.45
C ARG A 43 8.71 9.49 13.61
N PHE A 44 9.37 8.32 13.55
CA PHE A 44 9.30 7.30 14.60
C PHE A 44 10.56 7.23 15.48
N GLY A 45 11.61 8.00 15.17
CA GLY A 45 12.81 8.09 15.99
C GLY A 45 13.79 6.91 15.87
N SER A 46 13.31 5.68 15.65
CA SER A 46 14.15 4.48 15.58
C SER A 46 13.65 3.43 14.55
N PRO A 47 14.51 2.50 14.09
CA PRO A 47 14.07 1.33 13.34
C PRO A 47 13.06 0.47 14.10
N GLU A 48 13.26 0.27 15.40
CA GLU A 48 12.40 -0.54 16.27
C GLU A 48 10.99 0.05 16.35
N ASP A 49 10.88 1.38 16.56
CA ASP A 49 9.60 2.08 16.62
C ASP A 49 8.91 2.15 15.24
N SER A 50 9.69 2.19 14.15
CA SER A 50 9.15 2.10 12.79
C SER A 50 8.50 0.74 12.54
N ILE A 51 9.14 -0.35 12.98
CA ILE A 51 8.60 -1.71 12.88
C ILE A 51 7.37 -1.85 13.77
N LYS A 52 7.42 -1.36 15.02
CA LYS A 52 6.29 -1.38 15.94
C LYS A 52 5.06 -0.70 15.32
N HIS A 53 5.22 0.53 14.81
CA HIS A 53 4.12 1.25 14.17
C HIS A 53 3.59 0.52 12.92
N PHE A 54 4.46 -0.08 12.11
CA PHE A 54 4.03 -0.88 10.96
C PHE A 54 3.17 -2.07 11.38
N VAL A 55 3.59 -2.82 12.41
CA VAL A 55 2.85 -3.97 12.93
C VAL A 55 1.52 -3.57 13.56
N GLU A 56 1.48 -2.48 14.33
CA GLU A 56 0.23 -1.94 14.91
C GLU A 56 -0.76 -1.49 13.82
N SER A 57 -0.25 -0.82 12.78
CA SER A 57 -1.07 -0.42 11.61
C SER A 57 -1.60 -1.63 10.84
N ARG A 58 -0.80 -2.68 10.72
CA ARG A 58 -1.21 -3.94 10.10
C ARG A 58 -2.29 -4.64 10.92
N GLY A 59 -2.13 -4.71 12.25
CA GLY A 59 -3.14 -5.24 13.16
C GLY A 59 -4.48 -4.51 13.01
N THR A 60 -4.45 -3.18 12.90
CA THR A 60 -5.67 -2.36 12.66
C THR A 60 -6.34 -2.73 11.34
N THR A 61 -5.56 -2.99 10.29
CA THR A 61 -6.08 -3.40 8.96
C THR A 61 -6.69 -4.79 9.03
N GLU A 62 -6.02 -5.75 9.69
CA GLU A 62 -6.52 -7.12 9.87
C GLU A 62 -7.79 -7.16 10.73
N ASP A 63 -7.85 -6.37 11.81
CA ASP A 63 -9.04 -6.26 12.65
C ASP A 63 -10.23 -5.64 11.93
N PHE A 64 -9.99 -4.60 11.11
CA PHE A 64 -11.00 -4.06 10.22
C PHE A 64 -11.56 -5.14 9.27
N LEU A 65 -10.69 -5.93 8.64
CA LEU A 65 -11.09 -6.97 7.69
C LEU A 65 -11.93 -8.10 8.29
N LYS A 66 -11.84 -8.35 9.61
CA LYS A 66 -12.66 -9.37 10.29
C LYS A 66 -14.16 -9.04 10.28
N THR A 67 -14.50 -7.75 10.23
CA THR A 67 -15.89 -7.28 10.34
C THR A 67 -16.34 -6.43 9.14
N ALA A 68 -15.41 -6.06 8.25
CA ALA A 68 -15.70 -5.28 7.07
C ALA A 68 -16.68 -6.02 6.14
N THR A 69 -17.70 -5.28 5.70
CA THR A 69 -18.64 -5.69 4.65
C THR A 69 -18.70 -4.58 3.60
N GLY A 70 -19.21 -4.89 2.40
CA GLY A 70 -19.37 -3.87 1.37
C GLY A 70 -18.04 -3.27 0.87
N LEU A 71 -16.94 -4.04 0.88
CA LEU A 71 -15.63 -3.57 0.40
C LEU A 71 -15.65 -3.06 -1.05
N ARG A 72 -16.66 -3.43 -1.83
CA ARG A 72 -16.85 -3.02 -3.24
C ARG A 72 -17.81 -1.83 -3.40
N ASP A 73 -18.46 -1.39 -2.32
CA ASP A 73 -19.62 -0.49 -2.41
C ASP A 73 -19.23 0.98 -2.56
N HIS A 74 -18.01 1.33 -2.17
CA HIS A 74 -17.53 2.70 -2.10
C HIS A 74 -16.19 2.84 -2.82
N VAL A 75 -16.10 3.80 -3.73
CA VAL A 75 -14.93 4.03 -4.57
C VAL A 75 -14.34 5.41 -4.29
N ALA A 76 -13.04 5.45 -4.00
CA ALA A 76 -12.31 6.68 -3.70
C ALA A 76 -11.12 6.87 -4.65
N ASP A 77 -10.66 8.11 -4.76
CA ASP A 77 -9.46 8.41 -5.54
C ASP A 77 -8.21 7.87 -4.85
N SER A 78 -7.28 7.35 -5.65
CA SER A 78 -5.98 6.86 -5.22
C SER A 78 -4.90 7.29 -6.22
N PRO A 79 -3.60 7.16 -5.86
CA PRO A 79 -2.50 7.37 -6.79
C PRO A 79 -2.54 6.45 -8.04
N MET A 80 -3.27 5.34 -7.98
CA MET A 80 -3.44 4.37 -9.08
C MET A 80 -4.76 4.56 -9.84
N GLY A 81 -5.46 5.68 -9.62
CA GLY A 81 -6.83 5.90 -10.11
C GLY A 81 -7.88 5.55 -9.06
N LYS A 82 -9.13 5.39 -9.49
CA LYS A 82 -10.24 5.10 -8.58
C LYS A 82 -10.20 3.65 -8.09
N LEU A 83 -10.19 3.45 -6.77
CA LEU A 83 -10.18 2.13 -6.14
C LEU A 83 -11.35 1.98 -5.16
N ASP A 84 -11.91 0.77 -5.10
CA ASP A 84 -12.82 0.38 -4.02
C ASP A 84 -12.06 -0.08 -2.76
N GLY A 85 -12.79 -0.31 -1.66
CA GLY A 85 -12.20 -0.74 -0.39
C GLY A 85 -11.42 -2.06 -0.47
N TYR A 86 -11.84 -3.00 -1.32
CA TYR A 86 -11.11 -4.26 -1.51
C TYR A 86 -9.77 -4.00 -2.22
N GLU A 87 -9.78 -3.18 -3.26
CA GLU A 87 -8.58 -2.82 -4.00
C GLU A 87 -7.61 -1.96 -3.20
N PHE A 88 -8.10 -1.13 -2.28
CA PHE A 88 -7.23 -0.45 -1.31
C PHE A 88 -6.52 -1.46 -0.39
N VAL A 89 -7.18 -2.56 -0.01
CA VAL A 89 -6.55 -3.64 0.77
C VAL A 89 -5.50 -4.37 -0.08
N LEU A 90 -5.79 -4.66 -1.35
CA LEU A 90 -4.81 -5.21 -2.28
C LEU A 90 -3.61 -4.26 -2.44
N LEU A 91 -3.86 -2.95 -2.57
CA LEU A 91 -2.84 -1.92 -2.67
C LEU A 91 -1.94 -1.92 -1.43
N ILE A 92 -2.50 -1.97 -0.22
CA ILE A 92 -1.71 -2.05 1.03
C ILE A 92 -0.78 -3.27 1.02
N ALA A 93 -1.30 -4.44 0.64
CA ALA A 93 -0.52 -5.68 0.59
C ALA A 93 0.58 -5.62 -0.48
N ALA A 94 0.24 -5.25 -1.71
CA ALA A 94 1.16 -5.15 -2.83
C ALA A 94 2.24 -4.07 -2.62
N HIS A 95 1.89 -2.96 -1.97
CA HIS A 95 2.85 -1.91 -1.63
C HIS A 95 3.83 -2.35 -0.54
N SER A 96 3.36 -3.16 0.42
CA SER A 96 4.27 -3.81 1.38
C SER A 96 5.29 -4.69 0.67
N GLU A 97 4.85 -5.52 -0.29
CA GLU A 97 5.74 -6.33 -1.11
C GLU A 97 6.73 -5.48 -1.92
N ARG A 98 6.25 -4.40 -2.57
CA ARG A 98 7.10 -3.44 -3.30
C ARG A 98 8.25 -2.93 -2.44
N HIS A 99 7.95 -2.51 -1.21
CA HIS A 99 8.97 -1.97 -0.31
C HIS A 99 9.88 -3.04 0.27
N THR A 100 9.40 -4.26 0.51
CA THR A 100 10.28 -5.40 0.85
C THR A 100 11.28 -5.66 -0.27
N LYS A 101 10.84 -5.67 -1.54
CA LYS A 101 11.75 -5.80 -2.69
C LYS A 101 12.76 -4.66 -2.76
N GLN A 102 12.33 -3.42 -2.52
CA GLN A 102 13.23 -2.26 -2.48
C GLN A 102 14.29 -2.37 -1.37
N ILE A 103 13.92 -2.84 -0.18
CA ILE A 103 14.88 -3.08 0.91
C ILE A 103 15.88 -4.16 0.50
N ASN A 104 15.41 -5.22 -0.16
CA ASN A 104 16.29 -6.29 -0.64
C ASN A 104 17.23 -5.82 -1.77
N GLU A 105 16.78 -4.92 -2.66
CA GLU A 105 17.64 -4.26 -3.66
C GLU A 105 18.77 -3.48 -2.98
N VAL A 106 18.44 -2.68 -1.95
CA VAL A 106 19.45 -1.92 -1.19
C VAL A 106 20.43 -2.85 -0.49
N LYS A 107 19.94 -3.93 0.13
CA LYS A 107 20.77 -4.94 0.80
C LYS A 107 21.69 -5.69 -0.15
N ALA A 108 21.32 -5.82 -1.42
CA ALA A 108 22.11 -6.49 -2.44
C ALA A 108 23.21 -5.59 -3.03
N ASP A 109 23.20 -4.28 -2.74
CA ASP A 109 24.27 -3.39 -3.18
C ASP A 109 25.60 -3.80 -2.49
N PRO A 110 26.71 -4.01 -3.23
CA PRO A 110 28.00 -4.36 -2.65
C PRO A 110 28.54 -3.34 -1.63
N ASN A 111 28.01 -2.12 -1.67
CA ASN A 111 28.34 -1.04 -0.76
C ASN A 111 27.41 -0.98 0.47
N PHE A 112 26.55 -1.98 0.68
CA PHE A 112 25.64 -2.03 1.82
C PHE A 112 25.98 -3.18 2.80
N PRO A 113 25.99 -2.91 4.12
CA PRO A 113 26.14 -1.61 4.74
C PRO A 113 27.61 -1.18 4.68
N LYS A 114 27.89 0.01 4.14
CA LYS A 114 29.18 0.66 4.43
C LYS A 114 29.12 1.19 5.86
N LYS A 115 30.12 0.79 6.64
CA LYS A 115 30.32 1.24 8.04
C LYS A 115 30.43 2.75 8.14
#